data_AF-A0A2K1JM02-F1
#
_entry.id   AF-A0A2K1JM02-F1
#
_cell.length_a   1.000
_cell.length_b   1.000
_cell.length_c   1.000
_cell.angle_alpha   90.00
_cell.angle_beta   90.00
_cell.angle_gamma   90.00
#
_symmetry.space_group_name_H-M   'P 1'
#
loop_
_entity.id
_entity.type
_entity.pdbx_description
1 polymer ?
#
loop_
_entity_poly.entity_id
_entity_poly.type
_entity_poly.pdbx_seq_one_letter_code
_entity_poly.pdbx_strand_id
1 'polypeptide(L)'
;MSWPVSNTPVFEPTESESLEELDRFYGALVEIAAVERGERPREGNVLKMVPHTAKDLMRVDWDRPYSRGETAFPQPWLREKEFWPRVDEVGCWQAEKRKSREGAGSSASDVVVEIAVMRSLEYKHREGRK
;
A
#
# COMPACT_ATOMS: atom_id res chain seq x y z
N MET A 1 5.79 -4.02 -9.75
CA MET A 1 5.01 -3.43 -10.85
C MET A 1 5.53 -2.01 -11.04
N SER A 2 6.21 -1.70 -12.15
CA SER A 2 6.90 -0.41 -12.35
C SER A 2 7.05 -0.07 -13.85
N TRP A 3 5.94 -0.04 -14.59
CA TRP A 3 5.93 0.23 -16.04
C TRP A 3 4.82 1.23 -16.37
N PRO A 4 5.02 2.17 -17.32
CA PRO A 4 6.21 2.38 -18.16
C PRO A 4 7.34 3.16 -17.48
N VAL A 5 7.02 3.85 -16.39
CA VAL A 5 7.98 4.62 -15.60
C VAL A 5 8.29 3.85 -14.32
N SER A 6 9.58 3.74 -14.00
CA SER A 6 10.02 3.10 -12.76
C SER A 6 9.42 3.80 -11.54
N ASN A 7 9.06 3.03 -10.53
CA ASN A 7 8.50 3.50 -9.25
C ASN A 7 7.19 4.30 -9.37
N THR A 8 6.51 4.23 -10.52
CA THR A 8 5.20 4.86 -10.71
C THR A 8 4.14 3.79 -10.92
N PRO A 9 3.15 3.66 -10.03
CA PRO A 9 1.99 2.82 -10.29
C PRO A 9 1.13 3.48 -11.39
N VAL A 10 0.70 2.67 -12.35
CA VAL A 10 -0.30 3.08 -13.35
C VAL A 10 -1.65 2.54 -12.91
N PHE A 11 -2.65 3.43 -12.85
CA PHE A 11 -4.02 3.09 -12.51
C PHE A 11 -4.93 3.37 -13.71
N GLU A 12 -5.72 2.38 -14.09
CA GLU A 12 -6.69 2.45 -15.18
C GLU A 12 -8.07 2.05 -14.64
N PRO A 13 -8.91 3.01 -14.19
CA PRO A 13 -10.28 2.70 -13.84
C PRO A 13 -11.05 2.40 -15.12
N THR A 14 -11.72 1.25 -15.17
CA THR A 14 -12.58 0.92 -16.32
C THR A 14 -13.93 1.60 -16.17
N GLU A 15 -14.65 1.76 -17.29
CA GLU A 15 -16.03 2.30 -17.30
C GLU A 15 -17.05 1.45 -16.52
N SER A 16 -16.67 0.22 -16.13
CA SER A 16 -17.52 -0.68 -15.35
C SER A 16 -17.45 -0.40 -13.84
N GLU A 17 -16.48 0.42 -13.40
CA GLU A 17 -16.31 0.74 -11.98
C GLU A 17 -17.26 1.86 -11.54
N SER A 18 -17.94 1.64 -10.42
CA SER A 18 -18.81 2.66 -9.83
C SER A 18 -18.00 3.76 -9.14
N LEU A 19 -18.58 4.96 -9.02
CA LEU A 19 -17.96 6.07 -8.27
C LEU A 19 -17.67 5.68 -6.82
N GLU A 20 -18.52 4.86 -6.19
CA GLU A 20 -18.31 4.40 -4.82
C GLU A 20 -17.05 3.53 -4.69
N GLU A 21 -16.75 2.66 -5.68
CA GLU A 21 -15.52 1.86 -5.65
C GLU A 21 -14.27 2.73 -5.85
N LEU A 22 -14.36 3.77 -6.68
CA LEU A 22 -13.28 4.73 -6.87
C LEU A 22 -13.01 5.53 -5.59
N ASP A 23 -14.05 5.94 -4.86
CA ASP A 23 -13.91 6.63 -3.59
C ASP A 23 -13.29 5.72 -2.51
N ARG A 24 -13.65 4.43 -2.49
CA ARG A 24 -13.02 3.44 -1.59
C ARG A 24 -11.54 3.25 -1.91
N PHE A 25 -11.19 3.16 -3.19
CA PHE A 25 -9.80 3.07 -3.62
C PHE A 25 -9.02 4.34 -3.23
N TYR A 26 -9.59 5.52 -3.43
CA TYR A 26 -8.97 6.78 -3.04
C TYR A 26 -8.76 6.88 -1.52
N GLY A 27 -9.72 6.38 -0.72
CA GLY A 27 -9.57 6.29 0.74
C GLY A 27 -8.32 5.51 1.17
N ALA A 28 -7.95 4.45 0.44
CA ALA A 28 -6.71 3.72 0.71
C ALA A 28 -5.45 4.52 0.34
N LEU A 29 -5.51 5.38 -0.68
CA LEU A 29 -4.38 6.25 -1.07
C LEU A 29 -4.13 7.37 -0.07
N VAL A 30 -5.17 7.88 0.61
CA VAL A 30 -5.03 8.91 1.64
C VAL A 30 -4.16 8.43 2.81
N GLU A 31 -4.21 7.14 3.14
CA GLU A 31 -3.38 6.52 4.18
C GLU A 31 -1.89 6.55 3.84
N ILE A 32 -1.56 6.38 2.56
CA ILE A 32 -0.19 6.50 2.05
C ILE A 32 0.29 7.95 2.22
N ALA A 33 -0.54 8.91 1.81
CA ALA A 33 -0.26 10.33 1.95
C ALA A 33 -0.08 10.77 3.41
N ALA A 34 -0.75 10.11 4.37
CA ALA A 34 -0.55 10.38 5.79
C ALA A 34 0.85 9.98 6.28
N VAL A 35 1.43 8.89 5.73
CA VAL A 35 2.81 8.51 6.00
C VAL A 35 3.80 9.52 5.40
N GLU A 36 3.53 10.03 4.20
CA GLU A 36 4.35 11.07 3.58
C GLU A 36 4.38 12.36 4.39
N ARG A 37 3.21 12.81 4.87
CA ARG A 37 3.05 14.00 5.71
C ARG A 37 3.65 13.84 7.11
N GLY A 38 4.07 12.63 7.48
CA GLY A 38 4.66 12.33 8.79
C GLY A 38 3.64 12.17 9.92
N GLU A 39 2.34 12.04 9.59
CA GLU A 39 1.28 11.75 10.56
C GLU A 39 1.38 10.30 11.08
N ARG A 40 2.07 9.43 10.33
CA ARG A 40 2.39 8.05 10.69
C ARG A 40 3.88 7.77 10.57
N PRO A 41 4.43 6.84 11.37
CA PRO A 41 5.85 6.52 11.31
C PRO A 41 6.22 5.95 9.93
N ARG A 42 7.41 6.30 9.43
CA ARG A 42 7.92 5.79 8.13
C ARG A 42 8.36 4.33 8.20
N GLU A 43 8.83 3.90 9.36
CA GLU A 43 9.26 2.53 9.66
C GLU A 43 8.26 1.87 10.61
N GLY A 44 8.10 0.54 10.50
CA GLY A 44 7.20 -0.21 11.37
C GLY A 44 5.72 0.17 11.21
N ASN A 45 5.32 0.77 10.10
CA ASN A 45 3.92 1.05 9.81
C ASN A 45 3.21 -0.15 9.16
N VAL A 46 1.88 -0.04 9.08
CA VAL A 46 1.03 -1.06 8.45
C VAL A 46 1.47 -1.31 7.00
N LEU A 47 1.70 -0.25 6.22
CA LEU A 47 2.03 -0.33 4.79
C LEU A 47 3.34 -1.06 4.47
N LYS A 48 4.33 -1.04 5.37
CA LYS A 48 5.61 -1.75 5.20
C LYS A 48 5.55 -3.23 5.58
N MET A 49 4.49 -3.64 6.27
CA MET A 49 4.36 -4.99 6.81
C MET A 49 3.21 -5.78 6.18
N VAL A 50 2.65 -5.27 5.07
CA VAL A 50 1.67 -5.96 4.24
C VAL A 50 2.34 -7.02 3.36
N PRO A 51 1.60 -8.06 2.91
CA PRO A 51 0.22 -8.41 3.26
C PRO A 51 0.09 -9.06 4.65
N HIS A 52 -0.96 -8.70 5.39
CA HIS A 52 -1.32 -9.37 6.66
C HIS A 52 -2.24 -10.55 6.38
N THR A 53 -1.75 -11.77 6.59
CA THR A 53 -2.57 -12.97 6.48
C THR A 53 -3.44 -13.15 7.73
N ALA A 54 -4.55 -13.89 7.62
CA ALA A 54 -5.38 -14.23 8.78
C ALA A 54 -4.56 -14.94 9.89
N LYS A 55 -3.56 -15.74 9.49
CA LYS A 55 -2.64 -16.41 10.41
C LYS A 55 -1.74 -15.42 11.16
N ASP A 56 -1.24 -14.37 10.49
CA ASP A 56 -0.44 -13.31 11.12
C ASP A 56 -1.24 -12.56 12.19
N LEU A 57 -2.51 -12.25 11.92
CA LEU A 57 -3.39 -11.58 12.87
C LEU A 57 -3.77 -12.44 14.08
N MET A 58 -3.87 -13.76 13.90
CA MET A 58 -4.19 -14.72 14.96
C MET A 58 -2.99 -15.07 15.85
N ARG A 59 -1.80 -14.53 15.60
CA ARG A 59 -0.63 -14.77 16.46
C ARG A 59 -0.91 -14.26 17.86
N VAL A 60 -0.54 -15.05 18.88
CA VAL A 60 -0.70 -14.69 20.29
C VAL A 60 0.15 -13.46 20.61
N ASP A 61 1.43 -13.49 20.22
CA ASP A 61 2.37 -12.40 20.41
C ASP A 61 2.21 -11.37 19.29
N TRP A 62 2.00 -10.10 19.67
CA TRP A 62 1.86 -8.97 18.76
C TRP A 62 2.85 -7.87 19.12
N ASP A 63 3.99 -7.88 18.43
CA ASP A 63 5.12 -6.97 18.65
C ASP A 63 5.20 -5.88 17.58
N ARG A 64 4.07 -5.22 17.32
CA ARG A 64 3.94 -4.19 16.28
C ARG A 64 3.37 -2.90 16.89
N PRO A 65 3.81 -1.72 16.44
CA PRO A 65 3.41 -0.43 17.04
C PRO A 65 2.01 0.03 16.63
N TYR A 66 1.23 -0.82 15.95
CA TYR A 66 -0.14 -0.59 15.51
C TYR A 66 -1.03 -1.76 15.93
N SER A 67 -2.35 -1.55 15.99
CA SER A 67 -3.28 -2.57 16.46
C SER A 67 -3.65 -3.59 15.38
N ARG A 68 -4.11 -4.78 15.80
CA ARG A 68 -4.68 -5.80 14.91
C ARG A 68 -5.92 -5.29 14.16
N GLY A 69 -6.70 -4.42 14.80
CA GLY A 69 -7.91 -3.85 14.21
C GLY A 69 -7.60 -2.92 13.04
N GLU A 70 -6.57 -2.07 13.20
CA GLU A 70 -6.09 -1.18 12.14
C GLU A 70 -5.51 -1.95 10.95
N THR A 71 -4.89 -3.10 11.18
CA THR A 71 -4.39 -3.97 10.09
C THR A 71 -5.46 -4.80 9.42
N ALA A 72 -6.42 -5.31 10.20
CA ALA A 72 -7.46 -6.20 9.71
C ALA A 72 -8.54 -5.42 8.95
N PHE A 73 -8.89 -4.24 9.45
CA PHE A 73 -10.00 -3.43 8.95
C PHE A 73 -9.59 -1.96 8.91
N PRO A 74 -8.68 -1.55 8.01
CA PRO A 74 -8.25 -0.16 7.89
C PRO A 74 -9.41 0.78 7.51
N GLN A 75 -10.48 0.25 6.94
CA GLN A 75 -11.67 0.99 6.55
C GLN A 75 -12.94 0.32 7.10
N PRO A 76 -13.99 1.07 7.47
CA PRO A 76 -15.19 0.50 8.11
C PRO A 76 -15.89 -0.58 7.28
N TRP A 77 -15.94 -0.42 5.95
CA TRP A 77 -16.63 -1.33 5.03
C TRP A 77 -15.96 -2.71 4.90
N LEU A 78 -14.67 -2.81 5.24
CA LEU A 78 -13.92 -4.06 5.19
C LEU A 78 -14.41 -5.07 6.23
N ARG A 79 -15.08 -4.61 7.30
CA ARG A 79 -15.70 -5.50 8.30
C ARG A 79 -16.81 -6.38 7.72
N GLU A 80 -17.47 -5.93 6.66
CA GLU A 80 -18.56 -6.66 6.00
C GLU A 80 -18.05 -7.53 4.84
N LYS A 81 -17.01 -7.05 4.14
CA LYS A 81 -16.46 -7.68 2.93
C LYS A 81 -14.94 -7.70 3.00
N GLU A 82 -14.41 -8.68 3.72
CA GLU A 82 -12.98 -8.84 3.92
C GLU A 82 -12.38 -9.82 2.91
N PHE A 83 -11.19 -9.50 2.39
CA PHE A 83 -10.41 -10.40 1.55
C PHE A 83 -9.07 -10.68 2.20
N TRP A 84 -8.87 -11.92 2.65
CA TRP A 84 -7.63 -12.34 3.28
C TRP A 84 -6.58 -12.81 2.27
N PRO A 85 -5.38 -12.18 2.24
CA PRO A 85 -4.24 -12.74 1.54
C PRO A 85 -3.93 -14.15 2.04
N ARG A 86 -3.64 -15.07 1.11
CA ARG A 86 -3.36 -16.49 1.44
C ARG A 86 -1.92 -16.75 1.86
N VAL A 87 -1.01 -15.87 1.46
CA VAL A 87 0.42 -15.96 1.73
C VAL A 87 0.93 -14.61 2.15
N ASP A 88 1.98 -14.62 2.99
CA ASP A 88 2.73 -13.41 3.32
C ASP A 88 3.52 -12.95 2.08
N GLU A 89 4.26 -11.84 2.20
CA GLU A 89 4.97 -11.23 1.08
C GLU A 89 5.77 -12.26 0.25
N VAL A 90 5.45 -12.35 -1.04
CA VAL A 90 6.16 -13.25 -1.97
C VAL A 90 7.49 -12.58 -2.32
N GLY A 91 8.56 -13.04 -1.68
CA GLY A 91 9.89 -12.49 -1.89
C GLY A 91 10.43 -12.79 -3.29
N CYS A 92 10.18 -11.91 -4.25
CA CYS A 92 10.96 -11.85 -5.50
C CYS A 92 12.45 -11.66 -5.17
N TRP A 93 12.73 -10.90 -4.11
CA TRP A 93 14.07 -10.65 -3.59
C TRP A 93 14.68 -11.81 -2.78
N GLN A 94 13.90 -12.71 -2.19
CA GLN A 94 14.45 -13.89 -1.47
C GLN A 94 15.04 -14.91 -2.45
N ALA A 95 14.38 -15.08 -3.60
CA ALA A 95 14.92 -15.89 -4.70
C ALA A 95 16.20 -15.26 -5.29
N GLU A 96 16.25 -13.94 -5.37
CA GLU A 96 17.40 -13.19 -5.86
C GLU A 96 18.53 -13.10 -4.83
N LYS A 97 18.26 -12.96 -3.52
CA LYS A 97 19.27 -13.02 -2.45
C LYS A 97 19.92 -14.37 -2.26
N ARG A 98 19.23 -15.44 -2.64
CA ARG A 98 19.86 -16.76 -2.75
C ARG A 98 20.89 -16.80 -3.90
N LYS A 99 20.73 -15.95 -4.92
CA LYS A 99 21.73 -15.68 -5.98
C LYS A 99 22.71 -14.56 -5.60
N SER A 100 22.30 -13.56 -4.80
CA SER A 100 23.09 -12.36 -4.49
C SER A 100 23.78 -12.39 -3.11
N ARG A 101 23.69 -13.50 -2.38
CA ARG A 101 24.77 -13.88 -1.44
C ARG A 101 26.11 -14.04 -2.16
N GLU A 102 26.12 -14.01 -3.50
CA GLU A 102 27.30 -13.84 -4.35
C GLU A 102 27.57 -12.37 -4.79
N GLY A 103 26.82 -11.35 -4.31
CA GLY A 103 27.10 -9.96 -4.69
C GLY A 103 26.14 -8.89 -4.15
N ALA A 104 26.68 -8.06 -3.25
CA ALA A 104 26.45 -6.62 -2.97
C ALA A 104 25.03 -6.02 -2.84
N GLY A 105 24.89 -5.14 -1.83
CA GLY A 105 23.64 -4.45 -1.45
C GLY A 105 23.33 -3.16 -2.24
N SER A 106 22.14 -2.60 -2.03
CA SER A 106 21.74 -1.30 -2.56
C SER A 106 20.79 -0.54 -1.62
N SER A 107 20.74 0.77 -1.84
CA SER A 107 20.55 1.91 -0.92
C SER A 107 19.18 2.60 -1.02
N ALA A 108 18.87 3.41 0.00
CA ALA A 108 17.58 3.96 0.41
C ALA A 108 17.11 5.26 -0.30
N SER A 109 16.98 5.27 -1.63
CA SER A 109 16.61 6.50 -2.39
C SER A 109 15.16 6.64 -2.89
N ASP A 110 14.22 5.80 -2.45
CA ASP A 110 12.89 5.68 -3.10
C ASP A 110 11.76 6.65 -2.63
N VAL A 111 12.05 7.77 -1.96
CA VAL A 111 10.99 8.60 -1.30
C VAL A 111 10.71 9.96 -2.00
N VAL A 112 11.25 10.22 -3.19
CA VAL A 112 11.19 11.58 -3.80
C VAL A 112 10.09 11.77 -4.88
N VAL A 113 9.43 10.71 -5.36
CA VAL A 113 8.62 10.79 -6.61
C VAL A 113 7.10 10.97 -6.38
N GLU A 114 6.66 10.94 -5.14
CA GLU A 114 5.24 10.78 -4.76
C GLU A 114 4.41 12.09 -4.88
N ILE A 115 5.07 13.25 -4.97
CA ILE A 115 4.44 14.58 -5.08
C ILE A 115 3.76 14.85 -6.45
N ALA A 116 4.18 14.20 -7.53
CA ALA A 116 3.70 14.52 -8.88
C ALA A 116 2.34 13.87 -9.23
N VAL A 117 2.08 12.66 -8.72
CA VAL A 117 0.86 11.89 -9.02
C VAL A 117 -0.34 12.45 -8.26
N MET A 118 -0.14 12.82 -6.98
CA MET A 118 -1.20 13.35 -6.12
C MET A 118 -1.79 14.66 -6.66
N ARG A 119 -0.95 15.57 -7.19
CA ARG A 119 -1.42 16.83 -7.79
C ARG A 119 -2.24 16.64 -9.07
N SER A 120 -1.97 15.59 -9.84
CA SER A 120 -2.69 15.30 -11.08
C SER A 120 -4.07 14.69 -10.83
N LEU A 121 -4.21 13.90 -9.76
CA LEU A 121 -5.49 13.27 -9.38
C LEU A 121 -6.43 14.24 -8.67
N GLU A 122 -5.91 15.12 -7.80
CA GLU A 122 -6.70 16.22 -7.23
C GLU A 122 -7.25 17.17 -8.30
N TYR A 123 -6.49 17.39 -9.38
CA TYR A 123 -6.92 18.21 -10.51
C TYR A 123 -8.13 17.60 -11.22
N LYS A 124 -8.08 16.30 -11.56
CA LYS A 124 -9.19 15.61 -12.25
C LYS A 124 -10.45 15.45 -11.39
N HIS A 125 -10.29 15.24 -10.08
CA HIS A 125 -11.44 15.14 -9.17
C HIS A 125 -12.20 16.48 -9.01
N ARG A 126 -11.51 17.62 -9.14
CA ARG A 126 -12.16 18.95 -9.13
C ARG A 126 -12.87 19.28 -10.44
N GLU A 127 -12.42 18.73 -11.57
CA GLU A 127 -13.03 18.93 -12.88
C GLU A 127 -14.31 18.09 -13.06
N GLY A 128 -14.34 16.87 -12.54
CA GLY A 128 -15.52 15.98 -12.60
C GLY A 128 -16.69 16.36 -11.68
N ARG A 129 -16.55 17.45 -10.91
CA ARG A 129 -17.57 17.98 -9.99
C ARG A 129 -18.29 19.24 -10.53
N LYS A 130 -18.04 19.61 -11.78
CA LYS A 130 -18.73 20.70 -12.50
C LYS A 130 -19.75 20.18 -13.49
#